data_AF-A0A3G6UI71-F1
#
_entry.id   AF-A0A3G6UI71-F1
#
_cell.length_a   1.000
_cell.length_b   1.000
_cell.length_c   1.000
_cell.angle_alpha   90.00
_cell.angle_beta   90.00
_cell.angle_gamma   90.00
#
_symmetry.space_group_name_H-M   'P 1'
#
loop_
_entity.id
_entity.type
_entity.pdbx_description
1 polymer ?
#
loop_
_entity_poly.entity_id
_entity_poly.type
_entity_poly.pdbx_seq_one_letter_code
_entity_poly.pdbx_strand_id
1 'polypeptide(L)'
;MLVFERTLRLRDIEIFMIYKDSWSLGYLVIEDLRRPLNHQDIQETFEHMTEDDLDSFKNIIKVDFVSEEPLFKEDKIQIEVFADGLTDKKDHCATRYTFKVDSPLFVHLGVTEDISFYKRLLFSVGSSYELSPVHLNRLMYLSQD
;
A
#
# COMPACT_ATOMS: atom_id res chain seq x y z
N MET A 1 14.18 14.27 4.08
CA MET A 1 14.35 12.92 3.48
C MET A 1 13.32 12.01 4.12
N LEU A 2 12.63 11.20 3.33
CA LEU A 2 11.65 10.26 3.88
C LEU A 2 12.34 9.03 4.47
N VAL A 3 11.81 8.55 5.60
CA VAL A 3 12.18 7.27 6.22
C VAL A 3 10.99 6.33 6.06
N PHE A 4 11.25 5.11 5.59
CA PHE A 4 10.24 4.10 5.33
C PHE A 4 10.46 2.93 6.29
N GLU A 5 9.58 2.77 7.27
CA GLU A 5 9.63 1.69 8.25
C GLU A 5 8.60 0.63 7.88
N ARG A 6 9.04 -0.60 7.59
CA ARG A 6 8.11 -1.69 7.28
C ARG A 6 7.46 -2.18 8.57
N THR A 7 6.15 -2.03 8.69
CA THR A 7 5.39 -2.45 9.88
C THR A 7 4.64 -3.77 9.68
N LEU A 8 4.27 -4.11 8.44
CA LEU A 8 3.66 -5.40 8.08
C LEU A 8 4.31 -6.01 6.84
N ARG A 9 4.60 -7.31 6.90
CA ARG A 9 4.98 -8.10 5.73
C ARG A 9 4.25 -9.43 5.70
N LEU A 10 3.38 -9.60 4.72
CA LEU A 10 2.71 -10.86 4.43
C LEU A 10 2.99 -11.25 2.97
N ARG A 11 2.42 -12.37 2.53
CA ARG A 11 2.68 -12.93 1.20
C ARG A 11 2.35 -11.96 0.06
N ASP A 12 1.22 -11.27 0.19
CA ASP A 12 0.62 -10.45 -0.87
C ASP A 12 0.39 -9.01 -0.43
N ILE A 13 0.82 -8.64 0.78
CA ILE A 13 0.67 -7.28 1.29
C ILE A 13 1.88 -6.86 2.13
N GLU A 14 2.39 -5.67 1.87
CA GLU A 14 3.40 -4.99 2.68
C GLU A 14 2.85 -3.62 3.12
N ILE A 15 3.07 -3.24 4.37
CA ILE A 15 2.69 -1.93 4.90
C ILE A 15 3.91 -1.25 5.50
N PHE A 16 4.08 0.02 5.19
CA PHE A 16 5.14 0.87 5.70
C PHE A 16 4.54 2.09 6.38
N MET A 17 5.09 2.45 7.54
CA MET A 17 4.93 3.76 8.13
C MET A 17 6.00 4.70 7.57
N ILE A 18 5.61 5.89 7.14
CA ILE A 18 6.53 6.85 6.53
C ILE A 18 6.72 8.04 7.47
N TYR A 19 7.96 8.45 7.67
CA TYR A 19 8.34 9.59 8.48
C TYR A 19 9.10 10.66 7.68
N LYS A 20 8.93 11.92 8.07
CA LYS A 20 9.71 13.06 7.60
C LYS A 20 10.04 13.95 8.79
N ASP A 21 11.33 14.21 9.00
CA ASP A 21 11.82 15.04 10.10
C ASP A 21 11.28 14.60 11.50
N SER A 22 11.18 13.28 11.70
CA SER A 22 10.60 12.61 12.89
C SER A 22 9.08 12.69 13.05
N TRP A 23 8.37 13.29 12.08
CA TRP A 23 6.90 13.31 12.03
C TRP A 23 6.37 12.19 11.15
N SER A 24 5.33 11.49 11.60
CA SER A 24 4.63 10.52 10.77
C SER A 24 3.85 11.22 9.66
N LEU A 25 4.11 10.85 8.41
CA LEU A 25 3.34 11.32 7.27
C LEU A 25 2.11 10.45 6.99
N GLY A 26 2.20 9.15 7.29
CA GLY A 26 1.13 8.20 6.99
C GLY A 26 1.64 6.82 6.62
N TYR A 27 0.74 6.02 6.06
CA TYR A 27 0.97 4.61 5.74
C TYR A 27 0.95 4.36 4.25
N LEU A 28 1.97 3.67 3.75
CA LEU A 28 2.02 3.10 2.42
C LEU A 28 1.58 1.64 2.48
N VAL A 29 0.60 1.27 1.68
CA VAL A 29 0.10 -0.10 1.53
C VAL A 29 0.40 -0.56 0.11
N ILE A 30 1.17 -1.64 -0.01
CA ILE A 30 1.47 -2.30 -1.28
C ILE A 30 0.77 -3.66 -1.27
N GLU A 31 -0.21 -3.85 -2.14
CA GLU A 31 -1.01 -5.07 -2.26
C GLU A 31 -0.84 -5.71 -3.65
N ASP A 32 -0.51 -6.99 -3.66
CA ASP A 32 -0.47 -7.83 -4.86
C ASP A 32 -1.84 -8.49 -5.05
N LEU A 33 -2.62 -8.03 -6.04
CA LEU A 33 -4.00 -8.51 -6.23
C LEU A 33 -4.07 -9.91 -6.82
N ARG A 34 -2.96 -10.48 -7.29
CA ARG A 34 -2.86 -11.84 -7.85
C ARG A 34 -3.89 -12.13 -8.95
N ARG A 35 -4.26 -11.10 -9.72
CA ARG A 35 -5.20 -11.22 -10.83
C ARG A 35 -4.80 -10.34 -12.01
N PRO A 36 -5.11 -10.76 -13.25
CA PRO A 36 -4.88 -9.94 -14.44
C PRO A 36 -5.78 -8.69 -14.45
N LEU A 37 -5.45 -7.76 -15.35
CA LEU A 37 -6.31 -6.65 -15.71
C LEU A 37 -7.65 -7.15 -16.27
N ASN A 38 -8.68 -6.36 -16.05
CA ASN A 38 -9.97 -6.49 -16.73
C ASN A 38 -10.39 -5.14 -17.36
N HIS A 39 -11.45 -5.16 -18.16
CA HIS A 39 -11.93 -3.94 -18.84
C HIS A 39 -12.32 -2.81 -17.88
N GLN A 40 -12.82 -3.15 -16.68
CA GLN A 40 -13.16 -2.14 -15.67
C GLN A 40 -11.90 -1.45 -15.13
N ASP A 41 -10.81 -2.19 -14.91
CA ASP A 41 -9.54 -1.60 -14.47
C ASP A 41 -8.98 -0.60 -15.50
N ILE A 42 -9.10 -0.91 -16.80
CA ILE A 42 -8.71 0.00 -17.88
C ILE A 42 -9.57 1.28 -17.85
N GLN A 43 -10.89 1.12 -17.74
CA GLN A 43 -11.81 2.26 -17.75
C GLN A 43 -11.66 3.17 -16.53
N GLU A 44 -11.37 2.61 -15.35
CA GLU A 44 -11.37 3.35 -14.09
C GLU A 44 -9.99 3.82 -13.64
N THR A 45 -8.91 3.13 -14.03
CA THR A 45 -7.57 3.35 -13.47
C THR A 45 -6.48 3.43 -14.53
N PHE A 46 -6.54 2.59 -15.55
CA PHE A 46 -5.50 2.49 -16.59
C PHE A 46 -6.01 2.98 -17.94
N GLU A 47 -6.59 4.19 -17.99
CA GLU A 47 -7.28 4.73 -19.17
C GLU A 47 -6.39 4.88 -20.43
N HIS A 48 -5.07 4.79 -20.24
CA HIS A 48 -4.07 4.83 -21.30
C HIS A 48 -3.75 3.45 -21.90
N MET A 49 -4.23 2.35 -21.30
CA MET A 49 -4.06 0.99 -21.78
C MET A 49 -5.17 0.60 -22.75
N THR A 50 -4.89 -0.35 -23.65
CA THR A 50 -5.84 -0.89 -24.63
C THR A 50 -6.26 -2.32 -24.28
N GLU A 51 -7.20 -2.88 -25.05
CA GLU A 51 -7.59 -4.29 -24.87
C GLU A 51 -6.41 -5.26 -25.08
N ASP A 52 -5.42 -4.91 -25.91
CA ASP A 52 -4.22 -5.72 -26.13
C ASP A 52 -3.36 -5.82 -24.84
N ASP A 53 -3.44 -4.83 -23.96
CA ASP A 53 -2.72 -4.84 -22.68
C ASP A 53 -3.34 -5.81 -21.66
N LEU A 54 -4.62 -6.17 -21.79
CA LEU A 54 -5.28 -7.16 -20.92
C LEU A 54 -4.55 -8.51 -20.93
N ASP A 55 -4.03 -8.88 -22.10
CA ASP A 55 -3.26 -10.12 -22.26
C ASP A 55 -1.80 -9.97 -21.85
N SER A 56 -1.28 -8.75 -21.77
CA SER A 56 0.12 -8.47 -21.44
C SER A 56 0.36 -8.35 -19.94
N PHE A 57 -0.61 -7.85 -19.16
CA PHE A 57 -0.50 -7.69 -17.72
C PHE A 57 -1.25 -8.79 -16.97
N LYS A 58 -0.48 -9.71 -16.37
CA LYS A 58 -1.01 -10.87 -15.65
C LYS A 58 -1.22 -10.62 -14.16
N ASN A 59 -0.87 -9.42 -13.69
CA ASN A 59 -1.05 -9.04 -12.31
C ASN A 59 -1.24 -7.53 -12.15
N ILE A 60 -1.87 -7.13 -11.05
CA ILE A 60 -2.01 -5.73 -10.64
C ILE A 60 -1.38 -5.57 -9.27
N ILE A 61 -0.50 -4.56 -9.16
CA ILE A 61 0.01 -4.08 -7.88
C ILE A 61 -0.73 -2.79 -7.54
N LYS A 62 -1.36 -2.80 -6.37
CA LYS A 62 -2.06 -1.64 -5.83
C LYS A 62 -1.16 -0.98 -4.79
N VAL A 63 -0.86 0.29 -5.00
CA VAL A 63 -0.05 1.10 -4.10
C VAL A 63 -0.88 2.26 -3.59
N ASP A 64 -1.29 2.21 -2.34
CA ASP A 64 -2.07 3.27 -1.71
C ASP A 64 -1.26 3.93 -0.61
N PHE A 65 -1.25 5.26 -0.59
CA PHE A 65 -0.72 6.03 0.52
C PHE A 65 -1.87 6.76 1.23
N VAL A 66 -1.97 6.55 2.54
CA VAL A 66 -2.97 7.17 3.41
C VAL A 66 -2.29 8.10 4.39
N SER A 67 -2.73 9.35 4.44
CA SER A 67 -2.19 10.40 5.31
C SER A 67 -3.28 11.12 6.08
N GLU A 68 -2.90 11.79 7.17
CA GLU A 68 -3.82 12.65 7.92
C GLU A 68 -4.11 13.96 7.17
N GLU A 69 -3.12 14.47 6.42
CA GLU A 69 -3.16 15.71 5.66
C GLU A 69 -2.67 15.52 4.22
N PRO A 70 -3.05 16.40 3.27
CA PRO A 70 -2.54 16.32 1.90
C PRO A 70 -1.01 16.39 1.82
N LEU A 71 -0.41 15.45 1.09
CA LEU A 71 1.03 15.46 0.82
C LEU A 71 1.46 16.56 -0.16
N PHE A 72 2.66 17.10 0.08
CA PHE A 72 3.40 17.88 -0.91
C PHE A 72 3.79 17.03 -2.12
N LYS A 73 3.92 17.67 -3.28
CA LYS A 73 4.21 17.00 -4.55
C LYS A 73 5.55 16.25 -4.50
N GLU A 74 6.55 16.84 -3.85
CA GLU A 74 7.89 16.27 -3.73
C GLU A 74 7.91 15.01 -2.86
N ASP A 75 7.01 14.93 -1.88
CA ASP A 75 6.89 13.74 -1.03
C ASP A 75 6.17 12.62 -1.78
N LYS A 76 5.13 12.93 -2.57
CA LYS A 76 4.46 11.95 -3.44
C LYS A 76 5.45 11.28 -4.40
N ILE A 77 6.28 12.08 -5.08
CA ILE A 77 7.29 11.57 -6.01
C ILE A 77 8.29 10.64 -5.31
N GLN A 78 8.76 10.99 -4.11
CA GLN A 78 9.66 10.12 -3.35
C GLN A 78 9.01 8.79 -2.94
N ILE A 79 7.72 8.81 -2.61
CA ILE A 79 6.95 7.60 -2.26
C ILE A 79 6.76 6.71 -3.49
N GLU A 80 6.41 7.29 -4.65
CA GLU A 80 6.31 6.55 -5.93
C GLU A 80 7.64 5.89 -6.27
N VAL A 81 8.74 6.64 -6.27
CA VAL A 81 10.08 6.10 -6.57
C VAL A 81 10.47 4.96 -5.62
N PHE A 82 10.14 5.09 -4.33
CA PHE A 82 10.38 4.01 -3.37
C PHE A 82 9.55 2.76 -3.70
N ALA A 83 8.26 2.93 -3.99
CA ALA A 83 7.36 1.84 -4.31
C ALA A 83 7.73 1.16 -5.64
N ASP A 84 8.07 1.92 -6.68
CA ASP A 84 8.56 1.41 -7.96
C ASP A 84 9.78 0.50 -7.75
N GLY A 85 10.75 0.92 -6.92
CA GLY A 85 11.91 0.08 -6.57
C GLY A 85 11.57 -1.27 -5.91
N LEU A 86 10.37 -1.40 -5.34
CA LEU A 86 9.84 -2.67 -4.80
C LEU A 86 9.02 -3.45 -5.84
N THR A 87 8.29 -2.76 -6.73
CA THR A 87 7.38 -3.38 -7.70
C THR A 87 8.03 -3.75 -9.03
N ASP A 88 9.04 -3.01 -9.47
CA ASP A 88 9.74 -3.15 -10.77
C ASP A 88 10.38 -4.54 -11.00
N LYS A 89 10.46 -5.36 -9.94
CA LYS A 89 10.96 -6.74 -10.02
C LYS A 89 9.93 -7.73 -10.55
N LYS A 90 8.70 -7.30 -10.84
CA LYS A 90 7.62 -8.19 -11.28
C LYS A 90 7.25 -7.87 -12.73
N ASP A 91 7.77 -8.65 -13.67
CA ASP A 91 7.37 -8.57 -15.08
C ASP A 91 5.85 -8.72 -15.22
N HIS A 92 5.27 -8.11 -16.25
CA HIS A 92 3.84 -8.22 -16.59
C HIS A 92 2.89 -7.75 -15.47
N CYS A 93 3.30 -6.78 -14.65
CA CYS A 93 2.49 -6.17 -13.61
C CYS A 93 2.10 -4.73 -13.96
N ALA A 94 0.82 -4.41 -13.81
CA ALA A 94 0.34 -3.03 -13.86
C ALA A 94 0.32 -2.47 -12.43
N THR A 95 0.97 -1.32 -12.20
CA THR A 95 0.98 -0.68 -10.89
C THR A 95 0.05 0.52 -10.89
N ARG A 96 -0.84 0.62 -9.89
CA ARG A 96 -1.67 1.81 -9.68
C ARG A 96 -1.34 2.51 -8.37
N TYR A 97 -1.30 3.83 -8.44
CA TYR A 97 -1.01 4.70 -7.31
C TYR A 97 -2.26 5.46 -6.86
N THR A 98 -2.57 5.39 -5.56
CA THR A 98 -3.61 6.22 -4.93
C THR A 98 -3.01 6.99 -3.77
N PHE A 99 -3.21 8.31 -3.74
CA PHE A 99 -2.90 9.14 -2.57
C PHE A 99 -4.19 9.65 -1.96
N LYS A 100 -4.48 9.25 -0.72
CA LYS A 100 -5.69 9.65 -0.02
C LYS A 100 -5.40 10.27 1.34
N VAL A 101 -6.31 11.17 1.72
CA VAL A 101 -6.36 11.77 3.05
C VAL A 101 -7.48 11.09 3.82
N ASP A 102 -7.18 10.61 5.03
CA ASP A 102 -8.13 9.94 5.92
C ASP A 102 -7.81 10.30 7.37
N SER A 103 -8.01 11.57 7.74
CA SER A 103 -7.76 12.06 9.10
C SER A 103 -8.44 11.21 10.19
N PRO A 104 -9.69 10.72 10.02
CA PRO A 104 -10.33 9.84 11.02
C PRO A 104 -9.56 8.55 11.34
N LEU A 105 -8.79 8.00 10.39
CA LEU A 105 -7.95 6.83 10.63
C LEU A 105 -6.89 7.08 11.72
N PHE A 106 -6.41 8.32 11.84
CA PHE A 106 -5.32 8.73 12.73
C PHE A 106 -5.79 9.18 14.13
N VAL A 107 -7.07 9.58 14.28
CA VAL A 107 -7.66 10.04 15.56
C VAL A 107 -7.61 8.96 16.67
N HIS A 108 -7.53 7.69 16.29
CA HIS A 108 -7.54 6.54 17.21
C HIS A 108 -6.31 5.64 17.08
N LEU A 109 -5.15 6.21 16.72
CA LEU A 109 -3.89 5.47 16.82
C LEU A 109 -3.62 5.19 18.30
N GLY A 110 -3.78 3.92 18.69
CA GLY A 110 -3.31 3.44 20.00
C GLY A 110 -1.79 3.53 20.08
N VAL A 111 -1.24 3.27 21.27
CA VAL A 111 0.22 3.26 21.50
C VAL A 111 0.94 2.21 20.63
N THR A 112 0.20 1.22 20.12
CA THR A 112 0.72 0.14 19.27
C THR A 112 -0.22 -0.12 18.09
N GLU A 113 0.37 -0.39 16.92
CA GLU A 113 -0.34 -0.90 15.75
C GLU A 113 -0.84 -2.33 16.02
N ASP A 114 -2.15 -2.52 16.12
CA ASP A 114 -2.77 -3.82 16.35
C ASP A 114 -3.54 -4.32 15.11
N ILE A 115 -4.10 -5.53 15.17
CA ILE A 115 -4.91 -6.07 14.06
C ILE A 115 -6.07 -5.15 13.70
N SER A 116 -6.64 -4.49 14.70
CA SER A 116 -7.80 -3.61 14.54
C SER A 116 -7.40 -2.39 13.73
N PHE A 117 -6.22 -1.83 13.98
CA PHE A 117 -5.64 -0.75 13.20
C PHE A 117 -5.43 -1.17 11.75
N TYR A 118 -4.70 -2.26 11.49
CA TYR A 118 -4.44 -2.68 10.10
C TYR A 118 -5.74 -3.01 9.36
N LYS A 119 -6.75 -3.61 10.01
CA LYS A 119 -8.06 -3.82 9.39
C LYS A 119 -8.73 -2.51 8.98
N ARG A 120 -8.66 -1.47 9.82
CA ARG A 120 -9.18 -0.13 9.47
C ARG A 120 -8.40 0.51 8.33
N LEU A 121 -7.07 0.38 8.34
CA LEU A 121 -6.21 0.88 7.25
C LEU A 121 -6.53 0.18 5.91
N LEU A 122 -6.67 -1.15 5.92
CA LEU A 122 -7.05 -1.92 4.72
C LEU A 122 -8.44 -1.56 4.22
N PHE A 123 -9.41 -1.42 5.13
CA PHE A 123 -10.75 -0.93 4.78
C PHE A 123 -10.69 0.48 4.18
N SER A 124 -9.89 1.36 4.77
CA SER A 124 -9.69 2.75 4.33
C SER A 124 -9.17 2.80 2.88
N VAL A 125 -8.24 1.93 2.49
CA VAL A 125 -7.76 1.87 1.10
C VAL A 125 -8.69 1.06 0.18
N GLY A 126 -9.77 0.46 0.68
CA GLY A 126 -10.65 -0.40 -0.10
C GLY A 126 -9.98 -1.72 -0.51
N SER A 127 -9.09 -2.25 0.33
CA SER A 127 -8.50 -3.58 0.15
C SER A 127 -9.51 -4.66 0.55
N SER A 128 -9.56 -5.74 -0.22
CA SER A 128 -10.31 -6.96 0.12
C SER A 128 -9.47 -7.98 0.88
N TYR A 129 -8.24 -7.62 1.27
CA TYR A 129 -7.33 -8.53 1.98
C TYR A 129 -7.84 -8.81 3.41
N GLU A 130 -8.11 -10.07 3.71
CA GLU A 130 -8.60 -10.49 5.04
C GLU A 130 -7.45 -10.81 6.00
N LEU A 131 -7.22 -9.92 6.98
CA LEU A 131 -6.27 -10.17 8.07
C LEU A 131 -6.83 -11.16 9.10
N SER A 132 -6.20 -12.33 9.19
CA SER A 132 -6.44 -13.31 10.25
C SER A 132 -5.51 -13.08 11.45
N PRO A 133 -5.93 -13.44 12.69
CA PRO A 133 -5.07 -13.36 13.87
C PRO A 133 -3.76 -14.18 13.78
N VAL A 134 -3.76 -15.27 13.00
CA VAL A 134 -2.59 -16.14 12.80
C VAL A 134 -1.46 -15.38 12.09
N HIS A 135 -1.79 -14.43 11.21
CA HIS A 135 -0.80 -13.63 10.50
C HIS A 135 0.03 -12.74 11.45
N LEU A 136 -0.55 -12.28 12.58
CA LEU A 136 0.14 -11.43 13.55
C LEU A 136 1.02 -12.18 14.55
N ASN A 137 0.70 -13.45 14.85
CA ASN A 137 1.61 -14.25 15.66
C ASN A 137 2.99 -14.36 15.01
N ARG A 138 3.09 -14.29 13.68
CA ARG A 138 4.37 -14.22 12.96
C ARG A 138 5.06 -12.86 13.05
N LEU A 139 4.35 -11.78 13.40
CA LEU A 139 4.89 -10.43 13.58
C LEU A 139 5.51 -10.25 14.97
N MET A 140 4.91 -10.84 16.01
CA MET A 140 5.40 -10.78 17.39
C MET A 140 6.78 -11.43 17.59
N TYR A 141 7.21 -12.32 16.69
CA TYR A 141 8.53 -12.98 16.76
C TYR A 141 9.60 -12.34 15.86
N LEU A 142 9.27 -11.29 15.10
CA LEU A 142 10.24 -10.60 14.23
C LEU A 142 11.01 -9.48 14.94
N SER A 143 10.74 -9.23 16.23
CA SER A 143 11.49 -8.26 17.05
C SER A 143 12.67 -8.86 17.82
N GLN A 144 13.12 -10.07 17.46
CA GLN A 144 14.38 -10.63 17.98
C GLN A 144 15.21 -11.21 16.84
N ASP A 145 16.00 -10.35 16.21
CA ASP A 145 17.41 -10.58 15.86
C ASP A 145 18.14 -9.24 15.78
#